data_AF-A0A9P6WZ44-F1
#
_entry.id   AF-A0A9P6WZ44-F1
#
_cell.length_a   1.000
_cell.length_b   1.000
_cell.length_c   1.000
_cell.angle_alpha   90.00
_cell.angle_beta   90.00
_cell.angle_gamma   90.00
#
_symmetry.space_group_name_H-M   'P 1'
#
loop_
_entity.id
_entity.type
_entity.pdbx_description
1 polymer ?
#
loop_
_entity_poly.entity_id
_entity_poly.type
_entity_poly.pdbx_seq_one_letter_code
_entity_poly.pdbx_strand_id
1 'polypeptide(L)'
;MPRRKHDSIIEEEQPAQRRRRTLVSDAQWCVDNKEQLTCKRFIEHHGLLEKAKAIQRYRNIIKTYLPDSSSRLKSELETWKQTADWSEFWMQKRRQLAKLATHKTCLDYATNVLYTETASITDQHSSNNAPDTDNDDDTSSEQPQDNSINTPTSSKHNFEQLEYHPPNNISSIPWMIAGVDLANIFSRYKQSAKERSKDQTLNIGSSLHDILSLTGILLLCPNQHSDQLIDHFGQTTLDKITDALLSNILDKDLDWEDAEYVKLSRIVNNMVKEVKAIDLDKRSKAIDVAELELQQLANDLNPFKKAIVKGIINMIGKLPTNEIKDEDSLGENELTCTFFDPILSRLIANPINNVHLRWSDIMAPETPRQRPDAVISKINQLSFGSSLGFGEAKIQRISKYELCHDLLRLALFSKESIDVNYLDGCMLFQIHGFGITFYLTQLLHEQVYTMIEIGHLTFPRSINDLPMFINLTTLTTLLHVSEAFWRLCRPADIPSTIASRTIPTHHCLYELISITKCSTRECSIRFEK
;
A
#
# COMPACT_ATOMS: atom_id res chain seq x y z
N MET A 1 -55.79 58.43 -35.97
CA MET A 1 -56.99 58.78 -35.18
C MET A 1 -58.06 57.71 -35.42
N PRO A 2 -58.94 57.34 -34.46
CA PRO A 2 -58.67 57.10 -33.04
C PRO A 2 -59.44 55.86 -32.46
N ARG A 3 -59.00 55.41 -31.26
CA ARG A 3 -59.81 54.94 -30.10
C ARG A 3 -60.76 53.72 -30.25
N ARG A 4 -60.54 52.69 -29.42
CA ARG A 4 -61.21 52.50 -28.10
C ARG A 4 -60.72 51.22 -27.39
N LYS A 5 -60.36 51.37 -26.11
CA LYS A 5 -60.21 50.28 -25.14
C LYS A 5 -61.61 49.81 -24.69
N HIS A 6 -61.75 48.53 -24.39
CA HIS A 6 -62.67 48.07 -23.35
C HIS A 6 -61.96 47.03 -22.48
N ASP A 7 -61.95 47.33 -21.18
CA ASP A 7 -61.49 46.45 -20.12
C ASP A 7 -62.54 45.40 -19.74
N SER A 8 -62.01 44.30 -19.20
CA SER A 8 -62.52 43.41 -18.15
C SER A 8 -63.69 42.45 -18.44
N ILE A 9 -63.44 41.15 -18.21
CA ILE A 9 -63.93 40.34 -17.06
C ILE A 9 -63.75 38.84 -17.35
N ILE A 10 -62.99 38.18 -16.47
CA ILE A 10 -63.13 36.81 -15.91
C ILE A 10 -63.62 35.70 -16.87
N GLU A 11 -62.72 34.75 -17.19
CA GLU A 11 -63.10 33.37 -17.44
C GLU A 11 -62.45 32.45 -16.40
N GLU A 12 -63.32 31.86 -15.56
CA GLU A 12 -63.07 30.70 -14.72
C GLU A 12 -62.83 29.45 -15.57
N GLU A 13 -62.02 28.55 -15.02
CA GLU A 13 -61.53 27.30 -15.59
C GLU A 13 -62.61 26.38 -16.18
N GLN A 14 -62.26 25.73 -17.30
CA GLN A 14 -62.42 24.27 -17.36
C GLN A 14 -61.08 23.59 -17.65
N PRO A 15 -60.77 22.51 -16.93
CA PRO A 15 -59.42 21.98 -16.80
C PRO A 15 -59.03 21.28 -18.08
N ALA A 16 -58.02 21.81 -18.76
CA ALA A 16 -57.26 21.03 -19.72
C ALA A 16 -56.74 19.79 -18.99
N GLN A 17 -57.25 18.62 -19.39
CA GLN A 17 -56.84 17.29 -18.97
C GLN A 17 -55.32 17.26 -18.79
N ARG A 18 -54.86 17.44 -17.55
CA ARG A 18 -53.49 17.09 -17.18
C ARG A 18 -53.43 15.58 -17.38
N ARG A 19 -52.85 15.19 -18.52
CA ARG A 19 -52.36 13.83 -18.78
C ARG A 19 -51.92 13.25 -17.44
N ARG A 20 -52.63 12.22 -16.96
CA ARG A 20 -52.25 11.49 -15.74
C ARG A 20 -50.76 11.22 -15.87
N ARG A 21 -49.92 11.91 -15.09
CA ARG A 21 -48.49 11.64 -15.05
C ARG A 21 -48.40 10.23 -14.51
N THR A 22 -48.17 9.27 -15.39
CA THR A 22 -47.87 7.90 -15.02
C THR A 22 -46.72 7.98 -14.03
N LEU A 23 -46.99 7.65 -12.76
CA LEU A 23 -45.96 7.63 -11.74
C LEU A 23 -44.88 6.64 -12.21
N VAL A 24 -43.62 7.07 -12.13
CA VAL A 24 -42.50 6.16 -12.40
C VAL A 24 -42.62 5.00 -11.42
N SER A 25 -42.37 3.77 -11.87
CA SER A 25 -42.64 2.53 -11.11
C SER A 25 -42.06 2.53 -9.70
N ASP A 26 -40.90 3.16 -9.51
CA ASP A 26 -40.23 3.32 -8.22
C ASP A 26 -40.92 4.32 -7.28
N ALA A 27 -41.49 5.41 -7.82
CA ALA A 27 -42.27 6.37 -7.07
C ALA A 27 -43.63 5.78 -6.65
N GLN A 28 -44.28 5.03 -7.54
CA GLN A 28 -45.54 4.34 -7.22
C GLN A 28 -45.34 3.29 -6.12
N TRP A 29 -44.29 2.46 -6.23
CA TRP A 29 -43.97 1.48 -5.19
C TRP A 29 -43.73 2.11 -3.81
N CYS A 30 -43.04 3.26 -3.77
CA CYS A 30 -42.85 4.00 -2.53
C CYS A 30 -44.17 4.50 -1.91
N VAL A 31 -45.13 4.92 -2.75
CA VAL A 31 -46.46 5.37 -2.29
C VAL A 31 -47.25 4.19 -1.73
N ASP A 32 -47.25 3.06 -2.42
CA ASP A 32 -47.98 1.85 -2.01
C ASP A 32 -47.42 1.22 -0.72
N ASN A 33 -46.15 1.49 -0.41
CA ASN A 33 -45.44 0.94 0.77
C ASN A 33 -45.13 2.00 1.84
N LYS A 34 -45.82 3.15 1.84
CA LYS A 34 -45.53 4.33 2.69
C LYS A 34 -45.29 4.02 4.17
N GLU A 35 -46.04 3.10 4.75
CA GLU A 35 -45.97 2.79 6.19
C GLU A 35 -44.71 2.04 6.58
N GLN A 36 -44.21 1.16 5.71
CA GLN A 36 -43.02 0.34 5.97
C GLN A 36 -41.78 0.76 5.16
N LEU A 37 -41.88 1.90 4.45
CA LEU A 37 -40.83 2.41 3.59
C LEU A 37 -39.63 2.83 4.43
N THR A 38 -38.45 2.32 4.07
CA THR A 38 -37.15 2.82 4.53
C THR A 38 -36.21 2.97 3.34
N CYS A 39 -35.16 3.79 3.48
CA CYS A 39 -34.16 3.94 2.42
C CYS A 39 -33.52 2.59 2.05
N LYS A 40 -33.23 1.75 3.06
CA LYS A 40 -32.68 0.40 2.86
C LYS A 40 -33.60 -0.48 2.00
N ARG A 41 -34.89 -0.56 2.35
CA ARG A 41 -35.87 -1.37 1.58
C ARG A 41 -36.07 -0.85 0.16
N PHE A 42 -36.08 0.47 -0.02
CA PHE A 42 -36.14 1.07 -1.36
C PHE A 42 -34.95 0.64 -2.22
N ILE A 43 -33.74 0.70 -1.67
CA ILE A 43 -32.51 0.33 -2.37
C ILE A 43 -32.48 -1.16 -2.71
N GLU A 44 -32.90 -2.02 -1.78
CA GLU A 44 -32.96 -3.47 -1.98
C GLU A 44 -33.99 -3.84 -3.05
N HIS A 45 -35.20 -3.28 -2.98
CA HIS A 45 -36.28 -3.59 -3.90
C HIS A 45 -35.94 -3.20 -5.35
N HIS A 46 -35.29 -2.05 -5.54
CA HIS A 46 -34.91 -1.56 -6.87
C HIS A 46 -33.49 -1.95 -7.31
N GLY A 47 -32.79 -2.79 -6.53
CA GLY A 47 -31.46 -3.28 -6.90
C GLY A 47 -30.41 -2.18 -7.10
N LEU A 48 -30.53 -1.04 -6.41
CA LEU A 48 -29.65 0.11 -6.65
C LEU A 48 -28.27 -0.14 -6.01
N LEU A 49 -27.21 -0.05 -6.82
CA LEU A 49 -25.85 -0.37 -6.39
C LEU A 49 -25.00 0.87 -6.10
N GLU A 50 -25.33 2.01 -6.72
CA GLU A 50 -24.59 3.26 -6.56
C GLU A 50 -25.17 4.14 -5.45
N LYS A 51 -24.36 4.38 -4.41
CA LYS A 51 -24.75 5.12 -3.20
C LYS A 51 -25.32 6.51 -3.47
N ALA A 52 -24.60 7.34 -4.21
CA ALA A 52 -25.00 8.73 -4.45
C ALA A 52 -26.33 8.81 -5.22
N LYS A 53 -26.46 8.03 -6.30
CA LYS A 53 -27.67 7.99 -7.14
C LYS A 53 -28.88 7.46 -6.36
N ALA A 54 -28.69 6.40 -5.59
CA ALA A 54 -29.75 5.79 -4.80
C ALA A 54 -30.32 6.74 -3.73
N ILE A 55 -29.45 7.40 -2.97
CA ILE A 55 -29.85 8.36 -1.94
C ILE A 55 -30.54 9.57 -2.58
N GLN A 56 -30.00 10.08 -3.69
CA GLN A 56 -30.59 11.22 -4.39
C GLN A 56 -31.99 10.89 -4.90
N ARG A 57 -32.17 9.71 -5.51
CA ARG A 57 -33.46 9.26 -6.03
C ARG A 57 -34.49 9.08 -4.90
N TYR A 58 -34.09 8.42 -3.81
CA TYR A 58 -34.95 8.26 -2.63
C TYR A 58 -35.40 9.61 -2.05
N ARG A 59 -34.47 10.55 -1.87
CA ARG A 59 -34.78 11.91 -1.37
C ARG A 59 -35.73 12.67 -2.27
N ASN A 60 -35.58 12.54 -3.59
CA ASN A 60 -36.49 13.16 -4.55
C ASN A 60 -37.89 12.56 -4.47
N ILE A 61 -38.00 11.22 -4.39
CA ILE A 61 -39.29 10.54 -4.31
C ILE A 61 -40.05 10.93 -3.05
N ILE A 62 -39.41 10.86 -1.87
CA ILE A 62 -40.10 11.21 -0.61
C ILE A 62 -40.50 12.68 -0.57
N LYS A 63 -39.68 13.58 -1.14
CA LYS A 63 -39.99 15.02 -1.20
C LYS A 63 -41.19 15.31 -2.11
N THR A 64 -41.28 14.65 -3.25
CA THR A 64 -42.27 14.96 -4.29
C THR A 64 -43.59 14.20 -4.11
N TYR A 65 -43.55 12.96 -3.62
CA TYR A 65 -44.71 12.07 -3.60
C TYR A 65 -45.17 11.65 -2.20
N LEU A 66 -44.36 11.89 -1.16
CA LEU A 66 -44.69 11.54 0.24
C LEU A 66 -44.44 12.71 1.21
N PRO A 67 -45.04 13.91 0.98
CA PRO A 67 -44.77 15.09 1.79
C PRO A 67 -45.06 14.87 3.28
N ASP A 68 -46.14 14.16 3.62
CA ASP A 68 -46.55 13.94 5.02
C ASP A 68 -45.59 13.05 5.81
N SER A 69 -44.85 12.16 5.14
CA SER A 69 -43.89 11.24 5.78
C SER A 69 -42.44 11.60 5.52
N SER A 70 -42.18 12.63 4.70
CA SER A 70 -40.83 13.04 4.29
C SER A 70 -39.94 13.43 5.48
N SER A 71 -40.49 14.07 6.52
CA SER A 71 -39.73 14.44 7.73
C SER A 71 -39.24 13.19 8.50
N ARG A 72 -40.14 12.25 8.77
CA ARG A 72 -39.83 10.96 9.42
C ARG A 72 -38.79 10.18 8.63
N LEU A 73 -39.02 9.97 7.33
CA LEU A 73 -38.15 9.17 6.46
C LEU A 73 -36.75 9.78 6.27
N LYS A 74 -36.64 11.12 6.30
CA LYS A 74 -35.33 11.80 6.32
C LYS A 74 -34.60 11.57 7.64
N SER A 75 -35.30 11.68 8.76
CA SER A 75 -34.72 11.41 10.08
C SER A 75 -34.21 9.97 10.18
N GLU A 76 -35.02 8.99 9.75
CA GLU A 76 -34.62 7.57 9.70
C GLU A 76 -33.38 7.34 8.82
N LEU A 77 -33.30 8.01 7.67
CA LEU A 77 -32.11 7.96 6.81
C LEU A 77 -30.87 8.53 7.51
N GLU A 78 -30.97 9.69 8.17
CA GLU A 78 -29.82 10.28 8.85
C GLU A 78 -29.40 9.46 10.08
N THR A 79 -30.34 8.87 10.82
CA THR A 79 -30.05 7.92 11.90
C THR A 79 -29.35 6.67 11.37
N TRP A 80 -29.87 6.08 10.29
CA TRP A 80 -29.27 4.89 9.69
C TRP A 80 -27.82 5.12 9.25
N LYS A 81 -27.49 6.29 8.70
CA LYS A 81 -26.11 6.65 8.31
C LYS A 81 -25.08 6.54 9.43
N GLN A 82 -25.50 6.69 10.69
CA GLN A 82 -24.64 6.64 11.87
C GLN A 82 -24.46 5.21 12.41
N THR A 83 -25.12 4.22 11.81
CA THR A 83 -25.07 2.82 12.26
C THR A 83 -23.99 2.01 11.55
N ALA A 84 -23.52 0.94 12.19
CA ALA A 84 -22.64 -0.03 11.55
C ALA A 84 -23.31 -0.73 10.34
N ASP A 85 -24.62 -0.97 10.42
CA ASP A 85 -25.43 -1.57 9.34
C ASP A 85 -25.35 -0.76 8.04
N TRP A 86 -25.27 0.57 8.11
CA TRP A 86 -25.08 1.41 6.92
C TRP A 86 -23.75 1.15 6.21
N SER A 87 -22.67 1.05 6.98
CA SER A 87 -21.33 0.79 6.44
C SER A 87 -21.25 -0.61 5.83
N GLU A 88 -21.82 -1.61 6.50
CA GLU A 88 -21.88 -2.99 6.02
C GLU A 88 -22.74 -3.12 4.76
N PHE A 89 -23.93 -2.51 4.74
CA PHE A 89 -24.84 -2.53 3.60
C PHE A 89 -24.18 -1.98 2.33
N TRP A 90 -23.52 -0.82 2.42
CA TRP A 90 -22.84 -0.23 1.26
C TRP A 90 -21.54 -0.95 0.90
N MET A 91 -20.90 -1.66 1.83
CA MET A 91 -19.82 -2.58 1.50
C MET A 91 -20.34 -3.75 0.65
N GLN A 92 -21.47 -4.36 1.03
CA GLN A 92 -22.10 -5.44 0.26
C GLN A 92 -22.54 -4.98 -1.14
N LYS A 93 -23.17 -3.81 -1.27
CA LYS A 93 -23.56 -3.25 -2.58
C LYS A 93 -22.36 -2.93 -3.48
N ARG A 94 -21.25 -2.43 -2.92
CA ARG A 94 -19.99 -2.24 -3.66
C ARG A 94 -19.41 -3.56 -4.15
N ARG A 95 -19.45 -4.62 -3.34
CA ARG A 95 -19.05 -5.98 -3.77
C ARG A 95 -19.92 -6.49 -4.93
N GLN A 96 -21.24 -6.28 -4.88
CA GLN A 96 -22.14 -6.65 -5.97
C GLN A 96 -21.85 -5.88 -7.27
N LEU A 97 -21.62 -4.57 -7.17
CA LEU A 97 -21.26 -3.74 -8.32
C LEU A 97 -19.94 -4.19 -8.96
N ALA A 98 -18.94 -4.50 -8.15
CA ALA A 98 -17.66 -5.03 -8.62
C ALA A 98 -17.83 -6.37 -9.36
N LYS A 99 -18.63 -7.30 -8.81
CA LYS A 99 -18.93 -8.58 -9.48
C LYS A 99 -19.57 -8.40 -10.85
N LEU A 100 -20.51 -7.46 -10.98
CA LEU A 100 -21.16 -7.17 -12.27
C LEU A 100 -20.21 -6.51 -13.27
N ALA A 101 -19.32 -5.62 -12.79
CA ALA A 101 -18.28 -5.02 -13.64
C ALA A 101 -17.32 -6.09 -14.15
N THR A 102 -16.86 -7.01 -13.28
CA THR A 102 -16.01 -8.14 -13.67
C THR A 102 -16.70 -9.05 -14.67
N HIS A 103 -17.96 -9.42 -14.43
CA HIS A 103 -18.70 -10.26 -15.38
C HIS A 103 -18.84 -9.58 -16.74
N LYS A 104 -19.06 -8.26 -16.77
CA LYS A 104 -19.09 -7.49 -18.02
C LYS A 104 -17.73 -7.50 -18.72
N THR A 105 -16.64 -7.25 -18.00
CA THR A 105 -15.29 -7.28 -18.58
C THR A 105 -14.91 -8.67 -19.11
N CYS A 106 -15.25 -9.74 -18.38
CA CYS A 106 -15.03 -11.11 -18.86
C CYS A 106 -15.90 -11.44 -20.09
N LEU A 107 -17.14 -10.94 -20.13
CA LEU A 107 -18.04 -11.13 -21.28
C LEU A 107 -17.54 -10.34 -22.50
N ASP A 108 -17.10 -9.10 -22.31
CA ASP A 108 -16.51 -8.28 -23.36
C ASP A 108 -15.23 -8.93 -23.90
N TYR A 109 -14.39 -9.48 -23.01
CA TYR A 109 -13.20 -10.26 -23.39
C TYR A 109 -13.56 -11.52 -24.18
N ALA A 110 -14.48 -12.35 -23.68
CA ALA A 110 -14.90 -13.58 -24.36
C ALA A 110 -15.54 -13.27 -25.73
N THR A 111 -16.30 -12.18 -25.81
CA THR A 111 -16.89 -11.70 -27.06
C THR A 111 -15.80 -11.26 -28.04
N ASN A 112 -14.79 -10.51 -27.58
CA ASN A 112 -13.67 -10.10 -28.40
C ASN A 112 -12.85 -11.30 -28.90
N VAL A 113 -12.57 -12.28 -28.04
CA VAL A 113 -11.88 -13.53 -28.41
C VAL A 113 -12.67 -14.30 -29.47
N LEU A 114 -13.99 -14.41 -29.30
CA LEU A 114 -14.85 -15.04 -30.31
C LEU A 114 -14.81 -14.28 -31.64
N TYR A 115 -14.81 -12.94 -31.63
CA TYR A 115 -14.69 -12.14 -32.85
C TYR A 115 -13.32 -12.31 -33.52
N THR A 116 -12.21 -12.32 -32.78
CA THR A 116 -10.86 -12.52 -33.34
C THR A 116 -10.64 -13.93 -33.85
N GLU A 117 -11.11 -14.96 -33.14
CA GLU A 117 -11.01 -16.35 -33.62
C GLU A 117 -11.89 -16.59 -34.84
N THR A 118 -13.10 -16.03 -34.89
CA THR A 118 -13.96 -16.13 -36.07
C THR A 118 -13.35 -15.43 -37.28
N ALA A 119 -12.72 -14.26 -37.09
CA ALA A 119 -11.99 -13.56 -38.15
C ALA A 119 -10.79 -14.38 -38.66
N SER A 120 -10.03 -14.99 -37.74
CA SER A 120 -8.85 -15.82 -38.08
C SER A 120 -9.20 -17.10 -38.85
N ILE A 121 -10.36 -17.70 -38.58
CA ILE A 121 -10.85 -18.88 -39.33
C ILE A 121 -11.30 -18.48 -40.75
N THR A 122 -11.75 -17.24 -40.95
CA THR A 122 -12.19 -16.76 -42.27
C THR A 122 -11.00 -16.46 -43.19
N ASP A 123 -9.86 -16.03 -42.63
CA ASP A 123 -8.64 -15.73 -43.39
C ASP A 123 -7.82 -16.97 -43.79
N GLN A 124 -7.94 -18.09 -43.07
CA GLN A 124 -7.18 -19.32 -43.38
C GLN A 124 -7.67 -20.08 -44.62
N HIS A 125 -8.80 -19.70 -45.23
CA HIS A 125 -9.34 -20.38 -46.41
C HIS A 125 -8.93 -19.75 -47.75
N SER A 126 -8.15 -18.66 -47.77
CA SER A 126 -7.87 -17.93 -49.03
C SER A 126 -6.44 -18.04 -49.57
N SER A 127 -5.51 -18.76 -48.94
CA SER A 127 -4.12 -18.84 -49.43
C SER A 127 -3.62 -20.28 -49.54
N ASN A 128 -4.09 -21.01 -50.55
CA ASN A 128 -3.33 -22.08 -51.20
C ASN A 128 -3.94 -22.33 -52.58
N ASN A 129 -3.38 -21.68 -53.60
CA ASN A 129 -3.18 -22.20 -54.95
C ASN A 129 -2.41 -21.15 -55.76
N ALA A 130 -1.13 -21.42 -56.04
CA ALA A 130 -0.44 -20.94 -57.24
C ALA A 130 -0.54 -22.06 -58.30
N PRO A 131 -0.49 -21.77 -59.61
CA PRO A 131 0.81 -21.56 -60.25
C PRO A 131 0.87 -20.50 -61.37
N ASP A 132 2.10 -20.01 -61.57
CA ASP A 132 2.78 -19.50 -62.79
C ASP A 132 1.98 -18.96 -63.99
N THR A 133 2.33 -17.75 -64.45
CA THR A 133 3.10 -17.52 -65.70
C THR A 133 3.33 -16.02 -66.00
N ASP A 134 4.57 -15.72 -66.37
CA ASP A 134 5.11 -14.77 -67.37
C ASP A 134 4.54 -13.34 -67.62
N ASN A 135 5.52 -12.44 -67.66
CA ASN A 135 5.75 -11.32 -68.60
C ASN A 135 5.09 -9.95 -68.42
N ASP A 136 6.00 -8.97 -68.50
CA ASP A 136 5.97 -7.69 -69.20
C ASP A 136 5.11 -6.53 -68.66
N ASP A 137 5.86 -5.56 -68.13
CA ASP A 137 6.04 -4.20 -68.67
C ASP A 137 4.97 -3.12 -68.46
N ASP A 138 5.52 -1.95 -68.10
CA ASP A 138 5.10 -0.59 -68.38
C ASP A 138 3.89 0.10 -67.71
N THR A 139 4.26 1.05 -66.83
CA THR A 139 4.07 2.50 -67.03
C THR A 139 2.86 3.26 -66.41
N SER A 140 3.25 4.22 -65.55
CA SER A 140 2.72 5.57 -65.28
C SER A 140 1.40 5.74 -64.49
N SER A 141 1.49 6.41 -63.32
CA SER A 141 1.13 7.83 -63.07
C SER A 141 -0.34 7.96 -62.63
N GLU A 142 -0.75 8.70 -61.59
CA GLU A 142 -0.46 10.11 -61.30
C GLU A 142 -0.66 10.43 -59.81
N GLN A 143 0.18 11.36 -59.34
CA GLN A 143 0.02 12.20 -58.15
C GLN A 143 -1.11 13.25 -58.38
N PRO A 144 -1.70 13.92 -57.36
CA PRO A 144 -1.00 15.00 -56.66
C PRO A 144 -1.26 15.19 -55.16
N GLN A 145 -0.22 15.69 -54.50
CA GLN A 145 -0.25 16.42 -53.24
C GLN A 145 -0.54 17.91 -53.48
N ASP A 146 -1.23 18.55 -52.55
CA ASP A 146 -0.95 19.93 -52.06
C ASP A 146 -1.77 20.17 -50.77
N ASN A 147 -1.14 20.25 -49.59
CA ASN A 147 -0.61 21.46 -48.92
C ASN A 147 -1.66 22.40 -48.30
N SER A 148 -1.77 22.37 -46.95
CA SER A 148 -1.54 23.59 -46.15
C SER A 148 -1.33 23.26 -44.66
N ILE A 149 -0.28 23.88 -44.13
CA ILE A 149 0.32 23.85 -42.79
C ILE A 149 -0.55 24.50 -41.70
N ASN A 150 -0.63 23.92 -40.49
CA ASN A 150 -0.33 24.59 -39.19
C ASN A 150 -0.63 23.69 -37.95
N THR A 151 0.46 23.30 -37.27
CA THR A 151 0.77 22.89 -35.86
C THR A 151 -0.27 23.04 -34.71
N PRO A 152 -0.02 22.50 -33.49
CA PRO A 152 0.51 21.18 -33.07
C PRO A 152 -0.29 20.57 -31.88
N THR A 153 -0.41 19.23 -31.79
CA THR A 153 -0.93 18.59 -30.56
C THR A 153 -0.24 17.26 -30.26
N SER A 154 0.60 17.29 -29.21
CA SER A 154 0.79 16.24 -28.20
C SER A 154 0.51 14.80 -28.66
N SER A 155 1.54 14.13 -29.18
CA SER A 155 1.55 12.68 -29.38
C SER A 155 1.77 11.97 -28.04
N LYS A 156 0.69 11.36 -27.54
CA LYS A 156 0.76 10.25 -26.57
C LYS A 156 1.52 9.12 -27.23
N HIS A 157 2.68 8.75 -26.68
CA HIS A 157 3.32 7.50 -27.08
C HIS A 157 2.50 6.33 -26.53
N ASN A 158 2.09 5.47 -27.47
CA ASN A 158 1.43 4.20 -27.23
C ASN A 158 2.36 3.29 -26.39
N PHE A 159 1.86 2.81 -25.26
CA PHE A 159 2.37 1.62 -24.60
C PHE A 159 1.90 0.42 -25.43
N GLU A 160 2.82 -0.26 -26.13
CA GLU A 160 2.56 -1.57 -26.70
C GLU A 160 2.20 -2.54 -25.57
N GLN A 161 1.01 -3.14 -25.71
CA GLN A 161 0.53 -4.20 -24.84
C GLN A 161 1.36 -5.46 -25.11
N LEU A 162 2.22 -5.83 -24.16
CA LEU A 162 2.84 -7.15 -24.12
C LEU A 162 1.75 -8.19 -23.79
N GLU A 163 1.48 -9.06 -24.76
CA GLU A 163 0.62 -10.23 -24.61
C GLU A 163 1.13 -11.14 -23.46
N TYR A 164 0.21 -11.52 -22.58
CA TYR A 164 0.46 -12.41 -21.45
C TYR A 164 0.25 -13.87 -21.88
N HIS A 165 1.32 -14.64 -21.95
CA HIS A 165 1.26 -16.10 -21.95
C HIS A 165 1.41 -16.63 -20.50
N PRO A 166 0.57 -17.57 -20.04
CA PRO A 166 0.72 -18.16 -18.71
C PRO A 166 1.90 -19.14 -18.70
N PRO A 167 2.95 -18.97 -17.87
CA PRO A 167 3.99 -19.98 -17.75
C PRO A 167 3.57 -21.03 -16.72
N ASN A 168 3.36 -22.26 -17.21
CA ASN A 168 3.44 -23.49 -16.41
C ASN A 168 4.89 -23.99 -16.26
N ASN A 169 5.90 -23.16 -16.54
CA ASN A 169 7.30 -23.57 -16.51
C ASN A 169 8.01 -23.08 -15.25
N ILE A 170 8.60 -24.04 -14.53
CA ILE A 170 9.71 -23.82 -13.58
C ILE A 170 10.73 -22.91 -14.27
N SER A 171 11.18 -21.83 -13.62
CA SER A 171 12.30 -21.01 -14.12
C SER A 171 13.43 -21.95 -14.55
N SER A 172 13.88 -21.86 -15.80
CA SER A 172 14.88 -22.78 -16.33
C SER A 172 16.27 -22.60 -15.72
N ILE A 173 16.47 -21.52 -14.95
CA ILE A 173 17.75 -21.16 -14.32
C ILE A 173 17.62 -21.35 -12.80
N PRO A 174 18.36 -22.31 -12.20
CA PRO A 174 18.42 -22.50 -10.76
C PRO A 174 18.91 -21.24 -10.04
N TRP A 175 18.32 -20.92 -8.87
CA TRP A 175 18.82 -19.85 -8.03
C TRP A 175 19.49 -20.41 -6.77
N MET A 176 20.81 -20.58 -6.84
CA MET A 176 21.58 -21.21 -5.77
C MET A 176 21.91 -20.21 -4.66
N ILE A 177 21.36 -20.44 -3.46
CA ILE A 177 21.68 -19.71 -2.24
C ILE A 177 22.01 -20.72 -1.14
N ALA A 178 23.15 -20.54 -0.47
CA ALA A 178 23.65 -21.45 0.56
C ALA A 178 23.68 -22.94 0.12
N GLY A 179 23.97 -23.20 -1.17
CA GLY A 179 24.02 -24.56 -1.73
C GLY A 179 22.67 -25.17 -2.08
N VAL A 180 21.59 -24.39 -2.03
CA VAL A 180 20.21 -24.84 -2.30
C VAL A 180 19.58 -24.03 -3.43
N ASP A 181 18.83 -24.69 -4.30
CA ASP A 181 18.03 -24.02 -5.33
C ASP A 181 16.77 -23.40 -4.72
N LEU A 182 16.92 -22.15 -4.27
CA LEU A 182 15.89 -21.41 -3.55
C LEU A 182 14.64 -21.21 -4.41
N ALA A 183 14.79 -20.92 -5.70
CA ALA A 183 13.67 -20.73 -6.62
C ALA A 183 12.81 -22.00 -6.73
N ASN A 184 13.45 -23.17 -6.85
CA ASN A 184 12.75 -24.45 -6.93
C ASN A 184 12.04 -24.82 -5.62
N ILE A 185 12.70 -24.72 -4.46
CA ILE A 185 12.05 -25.02 -3.17
C ILE A 185 10.88 -24.08 -2.92
N PHE A 186 11.06 -22.78 -3.16
CA PHE A 186 10.00 -21.81 -2.98
C PHE A 186 8.84 -22.04 -3.97
N SER A 187 9.11 -22.42 -5.21
CA SER A 187 8.06 -22.81 -6.17
C SER A 187 7.20 -23.97 -5.66
N ARG A 188 7.81 -25.00 -5.08
CA ARG A 188 7.08 -26.12 -4.45
C ARG A 188 6.24 -25.65 -3.27
N TYR A 189 6.80 -24.81 -2.40
CA TYR A 189 6.06 -24.23 -1.27
C TYR A 189 4.84 -23.39 -1.73
N LYS A 190 5.01 -22.54 -2.75
CA LYS A 190 3.91 -21.77 -3.38
C LYS A 190 2.80 -22.67 -3.88
N GLN A 191 3.15 -23.77 -4.55
CA GLN A 191 2.17 -24.71 -5.07
C GLN A 191 1.36 -25.37 -3.94
N SER A 192 2.03 -25.78 -2.86
CA SER A 192 1.34 -26.36 -1.70
C SER A 192 0.49 -25.33 -0.95
N ALA A 193 0.91 -24.07 -0.84
CA ALA A 193 0.09 -22.99 -0.29
C ALA A 193 -1.17 -22.75 -1.15
N LYS A 194 -1.03 -22.80 -2.48
CA LYS A 194 -2.14 -22.65 -3.43
C LYS A 194 -3.15 -23.79 -3.28
N GLU A 195 -2.69 -25.02 -3.13
CA GLU A 195 -3.57 -26.17 -2.89
C GLU A 195 -4.36 -26.01 -1.59
N ARG A 196 -3.68 -25.64 -0.48
CA ARG A 196 -4.37 -25.36 0.79
C ARG A 196 -5.42 -24.26 0.70
N SER A 197 -5.17 -23.22 -0.11
CA SER A 197 -6.11 -22.11 -0.29
C SER A 197 -7.38 -22.48 -1.06
N LYS A 198 -7.38 -23.61 -1.79
CA LYS A 198 -8.57 -24.12 -2.49
C LYS A 198 -9.56 -24.79 -1.53
N ASP A 199 -9.02 -25.48 -0.52
CA ASP A 199 -9.83 -26.28 0.40
C ASP A 199 -10.42 -25.42 1.54
N GLN A 200 -9.75 -24.32 1.89
CA GLN A 200 -10.18 -23.39 2.94
C GLN A 200 -9.60 -21.99 2.78
N THR A 201 -10.30 -20.98 3.30
CA THR A 201 -9.74 -19.63 3.43
C THR A 201 -8.57 -19.62 4.42
N LEU A 202 -7.51 -18.90 4.09
CA LEU A 202 -6.30 -18.76 4.91
C LEU A 202 -6.51 -17.74 6.02
N ASN A 203 -6.22 -18.09 7.27
CA ASN A 203 -6.24 -17.12 8.36
C ASN A 203 -4.93 -16.33 8.37
N ILE A 204 -5.01 -15.00 8.33
CA ILE A 204 -3.83 -14.14 8.25
C ILE A 204 -2.89 -14.29 9.45
N GLY A 205 -3.41 -14.54 10.64
CA GLY A 205 -2.60 -14.70 11.85
C GLY A 205 -1.73 -15.95 11.80
N SER A 206 -2.27 -17.08 11.33
CA SER A 206 -1.55 -18.37 11.31
C SER A 206 -0.91 -18.71 9.96
N SER A 207 -1.26 -18.02 8.89
CA SER A 207 -0.93 -18.42 7.51
C SER A 207 -0.30 -17.28 6.71
N LEU A 208 0.30 -16.31 7.39
CA LEU A 208 0.91 -15.14 6.73
C LEU A 208 1.95 -15.53 5.68
N HIS A 209 2.83 -16.49 6.00
CA HIS A 209 3.84 -17.01 5.07
C HIS A 209 3.19 -17.64 3.82
N ASP A 210 2.13 -18.43 4.00
CA ASP A 210 1.38 -19.03 2.89
C ASP A 210 0.78 -17.92 2.01
N ILE A 211 0.11 -16.93 2.61
CA ILE A 211 -0.53 -15.82 1.88
C ILE A 211 0.50 -15.01 1.07
N LEU A 212 1.65 -14.68 1.68
CA LEU A 212 2.73 -13.95 1.00
C LEU A 212 3.37 -14.78 -0.12
N SER A 213 3.49 -16.10 0.06
CA SER A 213 4.03 -16.96 -1.00
C SER A 213 3.19 -16.91 -2.28
N LEU A 214 1.86 -16.77 -2.16
CA LEU A 214 0.95 -16.65 -3.30
C LEU A 214 1.16 -15.36 -4.11
N THR A 215 1.88 -14.38 -3.57
CA THR A 215 2.27 -13.14 -4.27
C THR A 215 3.73 -13.14 -4.71
N GLY A 216 4.43 -14.28 -4.56
CA GLY A 216 5.84 -14.41 -4.87
C GLY A 216 6.79 -13.91 -3.77
N ILE A 217 6.26 -13.56 -2.59
CA ILE A 217 7.07 -13.02 -1.49
C ILE A 217 7.45 -14.15 -0.52
N LEU A 218 8.75 -14.38 -0.38
CA LEU A 218 9.33 -15.21 0.68
C LEU A 218 9.70 -14.30 1.86
N LEU A 219 8.91 -14.38 2.93
CA LEU A 219 9.19 -13.69 4.19
C LEU A 219 10.21 -14.49 5.01
N LEU A 220 11.33 -13.86 5.37
CA LEU A 220 12.39 -14.42 6.19
C LEU A 220 12.61 -13.56 7.43
N CYS A 221 12.00 -13.99 8.54
CA CYS A 221 12.23 -13.43 9.86
C CYS A 221 13.05 -14.44 10.67
N PRO A 222 14.26 -14.11 11.14
CA PRO A 222 15.10 -15.04 11.88
C PRO A 222 14.35 -15.70 13.04
N ASN A 223 14.39 -17.04 13.10
CA ASN A 223 13.73 -17.86 14.13
C ASN A 223 12.19 -17.73 14.21
N GLN A 224 11.53 -17.20 13.18
CA GLN A 224 10.09 -16.88 13.19
C GLN A 224 9.34 -17.49 11.98
N HIS A 225 9.78 -18.65 11.52
CA HIS A 225 9.19 -19.35 10.39
C HIS A 225 7.93 -20.12 10.80
N SER A 226 6.96 -20.27 9.88
CA SER A 226 5.83 -21.17 10.13
C SER A 226 6.23 -22.64 9.99
N ASP A 227 5.50 -23.54 10.65
CA ASP A 227 5.70 -24.99 10.55
C ASP A 227 5.71 -25.44 9.10
N GLN A 228 4.80 -24.92 8.27
CA GLN A 228 4.68 -25.29 6.86
C GLN A 228 5.90 -24.86 6.04
N LEU A 229 6.52 -23.71 6.39
CA LEU A 229 7.74 -23.26 5.74
C LEU A 229 8.92 -24.14 6.18
N ILE A 230 9.00 -24.46 7.47
CA ILE A 230 10.01 -25.37 8.03
C ILE A 230 9.89 -26.77 7.40
N ASP A 231 8.69 -27.30 7.20
CA ASP A 231 8.46 -28.60 6.58
C ASP A 231 9.00 -28.68 5.14
N HIS A 232 8.93 -27.57 4.38
CA HIS A 232 9.38 -27.53 2.98
C HIS A 232 10.88 -27.28 2.83
N PHE A 233 11.43 -26.38 3.63
CA PHE A 233 12.82 -25.94 3.50
C PHE A 233 13.76 -26.69 4.45
N GLY A 234 13.28 -27.04 5.64
CA GLY A 234 14.07 -27.38 6.81
C GLY A 234 14.57 -26.13 7.54
N GLN A 235 14.48 -26.13 8.88
CA GLN A 235 14.88 -24.99 9.70
C GLN A 235 16.34 -24.58 9.46
N THR A 236 17.29 -25.53 9.52
CA THR A 236 18.71 -25.24 9.26
C THR A 236 18.97 -24.67 7.87
N THR A 237 18.17 -25.05 6.88
CA THR A 237 18.28 -24.50 5.52
C THR A 237 17.79 -23.06 5.48
N LEU A 238 16.66 -22.76 6.13
CA LEU A 238 16.12 -21.41 6.26
C LEU A 238 17.11 -20.48 6.97
N ASP A 239 17.74 -20.94 8.05
CA ASP A 239 18.75 -20.18 8.78
C ASP A 239 19.93 -19.83 7.85
N LYS A 240 20.47 -20.82 7.13
CA LYS A 240 21.59 -20.61 6.19
C LYS A 240 21.23 -19.68 5.03
N ILE A 241 20.01 -19.80 4.48
CA ILE A 241 19.52 -18.91 3.42
C ILE A 241 19.41 -17.49 3.96
N THR A 242 18.82 -17.32 5.14
CA THR A 242 18.63 -16.02 5.79
C THR A 242 19.99 -15.37 6.06
N ASP A 243 20.95 -16.10 6.63
CA ASP A 243 22.31 -15.62 6.88
C ASP A 243 23.04 -15.21 5.60
N ALA A 244 22.91 -16.00 4.53
CA ALA A 244 23.54 -15.71 3.23
C ALA A 244 22.96 -14.44 2.61
N LEU A 245 21.64 -14.26 2.66
CA LEU A 245 20.98 -13.07 2.13
C LEU A 245 21.26 -11.84 3.00
N LEU A 246 21.20 -11.95 4.33
CA LEU A 246 21.58 -10.87 5.24
C LEU A 246 23.02 -10.43 5.04
N SER A 247 23.95 -11.36 4.78
CA SER A 247 25.35 -11.02 4.51
C SER A 247 25.54 -10.20 3.22
N ASN A 248 24.59 -10.25 2.28
CA ASN A 248 24.60 -9.41 1.08
C ASN A 248 23.92 -8.04 1.33
N ILE A 249 23.04 -7.98 2.33
CA ILE A 249 22.28 -6.77 2.68
C ILE A 249 23.01 -5.93 3.71
N LEU A 250 23.68 -6.53 4.69
CA LEU A 250 24.33 -5.83 5.80
C LEU A 250 25.84 -5.79 5.61
N ASP A 251 26.41 -4.59 5.56
CA ASP A 251 27.86 -4.40 5.52
C ASP A 251 28.48 -4.70 6.89
N LYS A 252 29.16 -5.85 7.00
CA LYS A 252 29.78 -6.32 8.25
C LYS A 252 31.05 -5.55 8.61
N ASP A 253 31.66 -4.86 7.66
CA ASP A 253 32.86 -4.05 7.91
C ASP A 253 32.49 -2.66 8.45
N LEU A 254 31.22 -2.28 8.32
CA LEU A 254 30.69 -1.03 8.85
C LEU A 254 30.27 -1.19 10.32
N ASP A 255 31.07 -0.65 11.23
CA ASP A 255 30.80 -0.66 12.68
C ASP A 255 31.28 0.61 13.39
N TRP A 256 30.93 0.76 14.67
CA TRP A 256 31.38 1.84 15.55
C TRP A 256 32.77 1.58 16.12
N GLU A 257 33.63 2.60 16.09
CA GLU A 257 34.90 2.52 16.80
C GLU A 257 34.68 2.75 18.30
N ASP A 258 35.47 2.07 19.15
CA ASP A 258 35.39 2.21 20.60
C ASP A 258 35.46 3.68 21.06
N ALA A 259 36.34 4.47 20.45
CA ALA A 259 36.51 5.88 20.78
C ALA A 259 35.26 6.72 20.44
N GLU A 260 34.60 6.44 19.31
CA GLU A 260 33.37 7.11 18.89
C GLU A 260 32.22 6.77 19.85
N TYR A 261 32.05 5.46 20.14
CA TYR A 261 31.01 4.97 21.05
C TYR A 261 31.19 5.50 22.47
N VAL A 262 32.40 5.41 23.03
CA VAL A 262 32.69 5.91 24.38
C VAL A 262 32.45 7.41 24.47
N LYS A 263 32.81 8.18 23.44
CA LYS A 263 32.56 9.63 23.41
C LYS A 263 31.06 9.92 23.37
N LEU A 264 30.30 9.27 22.49
CA LEU A 264 28.84 9.41 22.40
C LEU A 264 28.15 9.05 23.73
N SER A 265 28.46 7.87 24.26
CA SER A 265 27.88 7.35 25.51
C SER A 265 28.19 8.27 26.69
N ARG A 266 29.42 8.80 26.79
CA ARG A 266 29.80 9.73 27.86
C ARG A 266 29.01 11.03 27.80
N ILE A 267 28.83 11.62 26.61
CA ILE A 267 28.06 12.86 26.44
C ILE A 267 26.63 12.66 26.95
N VAL A 268 25.96 11.58 26.51
CA VAL A 268 24.57 11.32 26.89
C VAL A 268 24.43 10.95 28.36
N ASN A 269 25.33 10.14 28.92
CA ASN A 269 25.32 9.81 30.35
C ASN A 269 25.49 11.05 31.24
N ASN A 270 26.41 11.95 30.88
CA ASN A 270 26.61 13.20 31.60
C ASN A 270 25.37 14.09 31.54
N MET A 271 24.76 14.21 30.35
CA MET A 271 23.51 14.95 30.17
C MET A 271 22.40 14.39 31.07
N VAL A 272 22.13 13.08 31.01
CA VAL A 272 21.05 12.46 31.81
C VAL A 272 21.28 12.62 33.31
N LYS A 273 22.53 12.55 33.77
CA LYS A 273 22.88 12.79 35.17
C LYS A 273 22.48 14.20 35.62
N GLU A 274 22.78 15.22 34.81
CA GLU A 274 22.49 16.62 35.14
C GLU A 274 21.02 17.00 34.91
N VAL A 275 20.33 16.37 33.94
CA VAL A 275 18.90 16.58 33.67
C VAL A 275 18.00 16.09 34.83
N LYS A 276 18.53 15.26 35.73
CA LYS A 276 17.86 14.85 36.98
C LYS A 276 17.97 15.87 38.10
N ALA A 277 18.72 16.96 37.93
CA ALA A 277 18.81 18.03 38.93
C ALA A 277 17.45 18.71 39.15
N ILE A 278 17.20 19.22 40.36
CA ILE A 278 15.96 19.95 40.68
C ILE A 278 15.90 21.31 39.96
N ASP A 279 17.08 21.90 39.73
CA ASP A 279 17.26 23.22 39.14
C ASP A 279 17.01 23.22 37.62
N LEU A 280 16.00 23.96 37.18
CA LEU A 280 15.59 24.04 35.77
C LEU A 280 16.67 24.63 34.86
N ASP A 281 17.43 25.63 35.33
CA ASP A 281 18.48 26.26 34.53
C ASP A 281 19.64 25.29 34.30
N LYS A 282 19.97 24.48 35.31
CA LYS A 282 20.96 23.41 35.16
C LYS A 282 20.51 22.34 34.17
N ARG A 283 19.22 21.96 34.21
CA ARG A 283 18.65 20.99 33.26
C ARG A 283 18.72 21.50 31.82
N SER A 284 18.31 22.75 31.59
CA SER A 284 18.36 23.37 30.26
C SER A 284 19.80 23.43 29.76
N LYS A 285 20.73 23.92 30.58
CA LYS A 285 22.15 24.02 30.22
C LYS A 285 22.76 22.65 29.91
N ALA A 286 22.37 21.59 30.61
CA ALA A 286 22.86 20.24 30.34
C ALA A 286 22.44 19.75 28.95
N ILE A 287 21.21 20.05 28.53
CA ILE A 287 20.72 19.75 27.18
C ILE A 287 21.52 20.54 26.15
N ASP A 288 21.64 21.87 26.32
CA ASP A 288 22.35 22.74 25.37
C ASP A 288 23.82 22.30 25.17
N VAL A 289 24.51 21.94 26.26
CA VAL A 289 25.89 21.45 26.22
C VAL A 289 25.98 20.11 25.49
N ALA A 290 25.06 19.18 25.79
CA ALA A 290 25.04 17.87 25.15
C ALA A 290 24.78 17.97 23.65
N GLU A 291 23.81 18.79 23.23
CA GLU A 291 23.54 19.02 21.81
C GLU A 291 24.77 19.59 21.08
N LEU A 292 25.48 20.55 21.69
CA LEU A 292 26.70 21.11 21.12
C LEU A 292 27.81 20.06 20.97
N GLU A 293 28.08 19.28 22.02
CA GLU A 293 29.11 18.23 22.01
C GLU A 293 28.77 17.12 21.00
N LEU A 294 27.49 16.75 20.88
CA LEU A 294 27.02 15.78 19.90
C LEU A 294 27.14 16.31 18.47
N GLN A 295 26.85 17.60 18.21
CA GLN A 295 27.08 18.20 16.88
C GLN A 295 28.56 18.17 16.51
N GLN A 296 29.44 18.49 17.46
CA GLN A 296 30.89 18.44 17.25
C GLN A 296 31.35 17.02 16.93
N LEU A 297 30.91 16.03 17.72
CA LEU A 297 31.18 14.61 17.44
C LEU A 297 30.67 14.22 16.06
N ALA A 298 29.44 14.57 15.71
CA ALA A 298 28.83 14.20 14.45
C ALA A 298 29.65 14.67 13.24
N ASN A 299 30.33 15.82 13.32
CA ASN A 299 31.10 16.37 12.20
C ASN A 299 32.25 15.47 11.76
N ASP A 300 32.89 14.80 12.71
CA ASP A 300 34.05 13.93 12.50
C ASP A 300 33.65 12.53 11.99
N LEU A 301 32.37 12.18 12.11
CA LEU A 301 31.84 10.86 11.75
C LEU A 301 31.49 10.78 10.25
N ASN A 302 31.52 9.54 9.74
CA ASN A 302 31.01 9.22 8.41
C ASN A 302 29.51 9.58 8.28
N PRO A 303 28.96 9.70 7.05
CA PRO A 303 27.60 10.19 6.84
C PRO A 303 26.50 9.42 7.59
N PHE A 304 26.62 8.09 7.72
CA PHE A 304 25.61 7.24 8.36
C PHE A 304 25.66 7.38 9.89
N LYS A 305 26.85 7.31 10.49
CA LYS A 305 27.05 7.55 11.92
C LYS A 305 26.64 8.98 12.32
N LYS A 306 26.98 9.96 11.48
CA LYS A 306 26.54 11.37 11.59
C LYS A 306 25.01 11.49 11.60
N ALA A 307 24.31 10.75 10.74
CA ALA A 307 22.84 10.72 10.72
C ALA A 307 22.26 10.18 12.03
N ILE A 308 22.81 9.11 12.59
CA ILE A 308 22.41 8.54 13.88
C ILE A 308 22.59 9.56 15.01
N VAL A 309 23.78 10.17 15.11
CA VAL A 309 24.05 11.18 16.17
C VAL A 309 23.11 12.37 16.04
N LYS A 310 22.85 12.86 14.83
CA LYS A 310 21.85 13.93 14.59
C LYS A 310 20.43 13.49 14.93
N GLY A 311 20.10 12.22 14.75
CA GLY A 311 18.83 11.65 15.19
C GLY A 311 18.70 11.63 16.71
N ILE A 312 19.76 11.28 17.43
CA ILE A 312 19.81 11.34 18.90
C ILE A 312 19.61 12.79 19.39
N ILE A 313 20.24 13.77 18.74
CA ILE A 313 20.02 15.20 19.05
C ILE A 313 18.55 15.56 18.87
N ASN A 314 17.93 15.16 17.74
CA ASN A 314 16.51 15.40 17.52
C ASN A 314 15.64 14.72 18.61
N MET A 315 16.02 13.53 19.08
CA MET A 315 15.31 12.83 20.17
C MET A 315 15.42 13.60 21.50
N ILE A 316 16.60 14.14 21.84
CA ILE A 316 16.79 14.96 23.04
C ILE A 316 15.82 16.15 23.06
N GLY A 317 15.63 16.81 21.91
CA GLY A 317 14.71 17.95 21.78
C GLY A 317 13.22 17.58 21.74
N LYS A 318 12.85 16.29 21.68
CA LYS A 318 11.45 15.83 21.52
C LYS A 318 10.95 14.96 22.66
N LEU A 319 11.81 14.11 23.22
CA LEU A 319 11.42 13.15 24.24
C LEU A 319 11.02 13.83 25.55
N PRO A 320 10.04 13.30 26.28
CA PRO A 320 9.78 13.75 27.63
C PRO A 320 10.98 13.40 28.53
N THR A 321 11.22 14.19 29.58
CA THR A 321 12.32 13.89 30.51
C THR A 321 12.13 12.56 31.24
N ASN A 322 10.88 12.23 31.60
CA ASN A 322 10.49 10.99 32.26
C ASN A 322 9.43 10.25 31.44
N GLU A 323 9.32 8.94 31.62
CA GLU A 323 8.29 8.13 30.98
C GLU A 323 6.87 8.61 31.34
N ILE A 324 5.96 8.52 30.36
CA ILE A 324 4.55 8.81 30.56
C ILE A 324 3.90 7.56 31.16
N LYS A 325 3.38 7.68 32.38
CA LYS A 325 2.74 6.56 33.09
C LYS A 325 1.47 6.05 32.39
N ASP A 326 0.72 6.97 31.80
CA ASP A 326 -0.56 6.66 31.18
C ASP A 326 -0.38 6.29 29.71
N GLU A 327 0.02 5.04 29.46
CA GLU A 327 0.17 4.51 28.09
C GLU A 327 -1.15 4.52 27.30
N ASP A 328 -2.30 4.65 27.97
CA ASP A 328 -3.61 4.80 27.32
C ASP A 328 -3.82 6.15 26.64
N SER A 329 -3.08 7.17 27.10
CA SER A 329 -3.20 8.53 26.57
C SER A 329 -2.41 8.75 25.28
N LEU A 330 -1.48 7.86 24.94
CA LEU A 330 -0.56 8.04 23.83
C LEU A 330 -1.20 7.63 22.50
N GLY A 331 -1.44 8.60 21.62
CA GLY A 331 -1.94 8.32 20.26
C GLY A 331 -0.87 7.84 19.29
N GLU A 332 -1.25 7.18 18.19
CA GLU A 332 -0.31 6.73 17.12
C GLU A 332 0.52 7.88 16.54
N ASN A 333 -0.09 9.06 16.35
CA ASN A 333 0.61 10.23 15.83
C ASN A 333 1.65 10.78 16.83
N GLU A 334 1.33 10.76 18.12
CA GLU A 334 2.27 11.18 19.17
C GLU A 334 3.41 10.16 19.31
N LEU A 335 3.08 8.87 19.25
CA LEU A 335 4.03 7.77 19.25
C LEU A 335 5.06 7.96 18.12
N THR A 336 4.58 8.13 16.88
CA THR A 336 5.44 8.27 15.71
C THR A 336 6.23 9.58 15.73
N CYS A 337 5.57 10.73 15.88
CA CYS A 337 6.23 12.04 15.78
C CYS A 337 7.20 12.36 16.93
N THR A 338 6.97 11.80 18.12
CA THR A 338 7.77 12.12 19.32
C THR A 338 8.92 11.13 19.51
N PHE A 339 8.69 9.84 19.26
CA PHE A 339 9.65 8.80 19.64
C PHE A 339 10.43 8.28 18.43
N PHE A 340 9.79 8.09 17.27
CA PHE A 340 10.42 7.43 16.11
C PHE A 340 10.90 8.41 15.03
N ASP A 341 10.07 9.36 14.61
CA ASP A 341 10.40 10.33 13.57
C ASP A 341 11.73 11.09 13.79
N PRO A 342 12.10 11.49 15.03
CA PRO A 342 13.34 12.23 15.27
C PRO A 342 14.60 11.55 14.72
N ILE A 343 14.68 10.22 14.80
CA ILE A 343 15.79 9.44 14.26
C ILE A 343 15.50 8.93 12.85
N LEU A 344 14.29 8.43 12.56
CA LEU A 344 13.95 7.90 11.23
C LEU A 344 14.13 8.96 10.14
N SER A 345 13.70 10.20 10.40
CA SER A 345 13.87 11.33 9.47
C SER A 345 15.34 11.69 9.18
N ARG A 346 16.29 11.18 9.96
CA ARG A 346 17.74 11.32 9.70
C ARG A 346 18.31 10.10 9.01
N LEU A 347 17.83 8.90 9.33
CA LEU A 347 18.39 7.64 8.81
C LEU A 347 17.98 7.37 7.36
N ILE A 348 16.72 7.65 7.03
CA ILE A 348 16.06 7.24 5.78
C ILE A 348 15.46 8.43 5.00
N ALA A 349 15.90 9.65 5.33
CA ALA A 349 15.56 10.84 4.58
C ALA A 349 16.73 11.83 4.56
N ASN A 350 16.86 12.55 3.45
CA ASN A 350 17.83 13.61 3.28
C ASN A 350 17.32 14.60 2.23
N PRO A 351 16.97 15.84 2.63
CA PRO A 351 16.51 16.86 1.70
C PRO A 351 17.52 17.17 0.59
N ILE A 352 18.83 17.05 0.85
CA ILE A 352 19.88 17.28 -0.15
C ILE A 352 19.80 16.22 -1.26
N ASN A 353 19.47 14.98 -0.90
CA ASN A 353 19.28 13.88 -1.85
C ASN A 353 17.85 13.84 -2.42
N ASN A 354 17.02 14.83 -2.10
CA ASN A 354 15.60 14.87 -2.43
C ASN A 354 14.82 13.63 -1.94
N VAL A 355 15.17 13.06 -0.79
CA VAL A 355 14.44 11.92 -0.21
C VAL A 355 13.78 12.37 1.09
N HIS A 356 12.47 12.13 1.21
CA HIS A 356 11.67 12.56 2.34
C HIS A 356 10.88 11.40 2.94
N LEU A 357 10.92 11.29 4.27
CA LEU A 357 9.99 10.50 5.07
C LEU A 357 8.73 11.35 5.33
N ARG A 358 7.56 10.76 5.13
CA ARG A 358 6.27 11.44 5.30
C ARG A 358 5.31 10.55 6.07
N TRP A 359 4.82 11.04 7.20
CA TRP A 359 3.64 10.51 7.88
C TRP A 359 2.40 11.14 7.26
N SER A 360 1.78 10.48 6.29
CA SER A 360 0.89 11.17 5.33
C SER A 360 -0.45 10.50 5.18
N ASP A 361 -1.53 11.33 5.20
CA ASP A 361 -2.93 11.20 4.70
C ASP A 361 -3.18 10.52 3.33
N ILE A 362 -2.05 10.23 2.70
CA ILE A 362 -1.73 10.14 1.27
C ILE A 362 -1.77 8.76 0.64
N MET A 363 -2.68 8.42 -0.28
CA MET A 363 -2.41 7.26 -1.17
C MET A 363 -1.14 7.53 -1.99
N ALA A 364 -0.24 6.55 -2.03
CA ALA A 364 0.88 6.58 -2.96
C ALA A 364 0.42 6.09 -4.34
N PRO A 365 1.03 6.56 -5.46
CA PRO A 365 0.69 6.08 -6.80
C PRO A 365 0.73 4.55 -6.93
N GLU A 366 1.67 3.92 -6.21
CA GLU A 366 1.90 2.48 -6.20
C GLU A 366 0.90 1.72 -5.31
N THR A 367 0.15 2.43 -4.46
CA THR A 367 -0.80 1.86 -3.49
C THR A 367 -2.23 2.42 -3.69
N PRO A 368 -2.83 2.33 -4.90
CA PRO A 368 -4.06 3.06 -5.24
C PRO A 368 -5.31 2.60 -4.45
N ARG A 369 -5.20 1.53 -3.66
CA ARG A 369 -6.31 0.92 -2.91
C ARG A 369 -6.19 1.06 -1.41
N GLN A 370 -4.98 1.32 -0.90
CA GLN A 370 -4.69 1.32 0.53
C GLN A 370 -3.59 2.33 0.84
N ARG A 371 -3.66 2.90 2.05
CA ARG A 371 -2.84 4.02 2.45
C ARG A 371 -1.87 3.58 3.56
N PRO A 372 -0.56 3.61 3.33
CA PRO A 372 0.43 3.41 4.38
C PRO A 372 0.43 4.58 5.38
N ASP A 373 0.82 4.33 6.63
CA ASP A 373 0.97 5.39 7.63
C ASP A 373 2.17 6.30 7.30
N ALA A 374 3.25 5.69 6.80
CA ALA A 374 4.45 6.38 6.36
C ALA A 374 4.87 6.00 4.94
N VAL A 375 5.40 6.98 4.20
CA VAL A 375 6.03 6.78 2.89
C VAL A 375 7.37 7.48 2.85
N ILE A 376 8.38 6.78 2.35
CA ILE A 376 9.68 7.36 1.99
C ILE A 376 9.64 7.61 0.48
N SER A 377 9.71 8.86 0.04
CA SER A 377 9.56 9.21 -1.38
C SER A 377 10.73 10.05 -1.86
N LYS A 378 11.11 9.87 -3.12
CA LYS A 378 11.98 10.80 -3.83
C LYS A 378 11.17 12.01 -4.32
N ILE A 379 11.72 13.20 -4.26
CA ILE A 379 11.16 14.41 -4.87
C ILE A 379 11.82 14.60 -6.25
N ASN A 380 11.00 14.72 -7.28
CA ASN A 380 11.41 14.99 -8.64
C ASN A 380 10.67 16.24 -9.12
N GLN A 381 11.38 17.30 -9.49
CA GLN A 381 10.79 18.53 -10.05
C GLN A 381 9.61 19.08 -9.23
N LEU A 382 9.81 19.26 -7.92
CA LEU A 382 8.81 19.79 -6.98
C LEU A 382 7.58 18.90 -6.76
N SER A 383 7.58 17.65 -7.24
CA SER A 383 6.54 16.66 -6.96
C SER A 383 7.12 15.41 -6.30
N PHE A 384 6.28 14.67 -5.58
CA PHE A 384 6.66 13.35 -5.07
C PHE A 384 6.68 12.36 -6.24
N GLY A 385 7.85 11.76 -6.46
CA GLY A 385 8.07 10.66 -7.38
C GLY A 385 8.03 9.32 -6.65
N SER A 386 8.90 8.40 -7.07
CA SER A 386 8.94 7.01 -6.61
C SER A 386 8.99 6.88 -5.09
N SER A 387 8.12 6.02 -4.58
CA SER A 387 8.17 5.55 -3.19
C SER A 387 9.31 4.55 -3.02
N LEU A 388 10.27 4.81 -2.14
CA LEU A 388 11.45 3.97 -1.83
C LEU A 388 11.22 3.05 -0.62
N GLY A 389 10.14 3.28 0.11
CA GLY A 389 9.81 2.51 1.29
C GLY A 389 8.53 2.97 1.98
N PHE A 390 8.06 2.16 2.93
CA PHE A 390 6.78 2.35 3.60
C PHE A 390 6.86 2.00 5.09
N GLY A 391 5.94 2.54 5.88
CA GLY A 391 5.77 2.16 7.27
C GLY A 391 4.33 2.11 7.73
N GLU A 392 4.08 1.25 8.72
CA GLU A 392 2.82 1.15 9.45
C GLU A 392 3.13 1.30 10.95
N ALA A 393 2.28 2.00 11.69
CA ALA A 393 2.47 2.27 13.11
C ALA A 393 1.21 1.97 13.92
N LYS A 394 1.39 1.23 15.00
CA LYS A 394 0.30 0.78 15.87
C LYS A 394 0.71 0.93 17.34
N ILE A 395 -0.21 1.37 18.19
CA ILE A 395 0.00 1.39 19.65
C ILE A 395 0.02 -0.03 20.24
N GLN A 396 0.46 -0.17 21.49
CA GLN A 396 0.72 -1.47 22.13
C GLN A 396 -0.48 -2.43 22.16
N ARG A 397 -1.70 -1.90 22.23
CA ARG A 397 -2.94 -2.63 22.53
C ARG A 397 -3.63 -3.28 21.32
N ILE A 398 -2.95 -3.28 20.17
CA ILE A 398 -3.49 -3.77 18.91
C ILE A 398 -3.42 -5.30 18.84
N SER A 399 -4.40 -5.91 18.17
CA SER A 399 -4.45 -7.36 18.04
C SER A 399 -3.37 -7.88 17.10
N LYS A 400 -2.86 -9.10 17.35
CA LYS A 400 -1.93 -9.78 16.42
C LYS A 400 -2.48 -9.86 15.00
N TYR A 401 -3.80 -10.00 14.85
CA TYR A 401 -4.48 -10.00 13.55
C TYR A 401 -4.23 -8.70 12.78
N GLU A 402 -4.37 -7.56 13.44
CA GLU A 402 -4.15 -6.24 12.83
C GLU A 402 -2.68 -6.05 12.46
N LEU A 403 -1.75 -6.48 13.33
CA LEU A 403 -0.32 -6.42 13.04
C LEU A 403 0.08 -7.30 11.85
N CYS A 404 -0.46 -8.51 11.75
CA CYS A 404 -0.26 -9.37 10.58
C CYS A 404 -0.86 -8.77 9.31
N HIS A 405 -1.99 -8.09 9.43
CA HIS A 405 -2.64 -7.41 8.32
C HIS A 405 -1.79 -6.23 7.83
N ASP A 406 -1.25 -5.42 8.73
CA ASP A 406 -0.36 -4.32 8.36
C ASP A 406 0.97 -4.83 7.78
N LEU A 407 1.50 -5.95 8.27
CA LEU A 407 2.68 -6.58 7.68
C LEU A 407 2.41 -7.12 6.26
N LEU A 408 1.25 -7.73 6.02
CA LEU A 408 0.81 -8.12 4.68
C LEU A 408 0.72 -6.88 3.77
N ARG A 409 0.15 -5.77 4.25
CA ARG A 409 0.03 -4.53 3.49
C ARG A 409 1.40 -3.97 3.11
N LEU A 410 2.33 -3.89 4.07
CA LEU A 410 3.72 -3.46 3.82
C LEU A 410 4.39 -4.33 2.76
N ALA A 411 4.26 -5.65 2.86
CA ALA A 411 4.82 -6.58 1.88
C ALA A 411 4.29 -6.28 0.46
N LEU A 412 2.97 -6.11 0.31
CA LEU A 412 2.38 -5.75 -0.98
C LEU A 412 2.82 -4.37 -1.46
N PHE A 413 2.87 -3.36 -0.59
CA PHE A 413 3.34 -2.02 -0.96
C PHE A 413 4.78 -2.05 -1.50
N SER A 414 5.67 -2.77 -0.82
CA SER A 414 7.06 -2.89 -1.27
C SER A 414 7.19 -3.58 -2.62
N LYS A 415 6.41 -4.64 -2.84
CA LYS A 415 6.37 -5.37 -4.10
C LYS A 415 5.89 -4.47 -5.25
N GLU A 416 4.75 -3.81 -5.08
CA GLU A 416 4.21 -2.92 -6.11
C GLU A 416 5.13 -1.71 -6.37
N SER A 417 5.80 -1.19 -5.34
CA SER A 417 6.80 -0.14 -5.50
C SER A 417 8.02 -0.59 -6.30
N ILE A 418 8.54 -1.79 -6.05
CA ILE A 418 9.63 -2.38 -6.84
C ILE A 418 9.21 -2.53 -8.30
N ASP A 419 8.00 -3.04 -8.55
CA ASP A 419 7.51 -3.33 -9.89
C ASP A 419 7.25 -2.06 -10.71
N VAL A 420 6.62 -1.05 -10.09
CA VAL A 420 6.23 0.20 -10.76
C VAL A 420 7.42 1.13 -10.96
N ASN A 421 8.35 1.18 -10.01
CA ASN A 421 9.48 2.11 -10.05
C ASN A 421 10.81 1.46 -10.45
N TYR A 422 10.80 0.16 -10.76
CA TYR A 422 11.99 -0.63 -11.10
C TYR A 422 13.10 -0.50 -10.06
N LEU A 423 12.81 -0.80 -8.79
CA LEU A 423 13.77 -0.62 -7.69
C LEU A 423 14.64 -1.87 -7.46
N ASP A 424 15.89 -1.67 -7.03
CA ASP A 424 16.78 -2.73 -6.51
C ASP A 424 16.28 -3.29 -5.17
N GLY A 425 15.55 -2.47 -4.41
CA GLY A 425 14.98 -2.83 -3.13
C GLY A 425 14.03 -1.77 -2.58
N CYS A 426 13.23 -2.15 -1.60
CA CYS A 426 12.27 -1.29 -0.93
C CYS A 426 12.31 -1.54 0.58
N MET A 427 12.51 -0.47 1.36
CA MET A 427 12.62 -0.54 2.82
C MET A 427 11.24 -0.47 3.46
N LEU A 428 11.01 -1.29 4.47
CA LEU A 428 9.79 -1.32 5.24
C LEU A 428 10.11 -1.18 6.71
N PHE A 429 9.20 -0.56 7.47
CA PHE A 429 9.25 -0.64 8.92
C PHE A 429 7.86 -0.79 9.53
N GLN A 430 7.77 -1.55 10.61
CA GLN A 430 6.54 -1.72 11.36
C GLN A 430 6.79 -1.33 12.81
N ILE A 431 6.03 -0.34 13.29
CA ILE A 431 6.07 0.12 14.68
C ILE A 431 4.92 -0.51 15.45
N HIS A 432 5.24 -1.11 16.60
CA HIS A 432 4.26 -1.62 17.56
C HIS A 432 4.67 -1.17 18.96
N GLY A 433 3.89 -0.23 19.52
CA GLY A 433 4.28 0.47 20.73
C GLY A 433 5.66 1.13 20.57
N PHE A 434 6.58 0.85 21.49
CA PHE A 434 7.96 1.35 21.40
C PHE A 434 8.91 0.43 20.62
N GLY A 435 8.42 -0.69 20.10
CA GLY A 435 9.19 -1.57 19.21
C GLY A 435 9.10 -1.13 17.75
N ILE A 436 10.19 -1.30 17.01
CA ILE A 436 10.24 -1.16 15.55
C ILE A 436 10.98 -2.33 14.94
N THR A 437 10.42 -2.90 13.88
CA THR A 437 11.07 -3.90 13.04
C THR A 437 11.27 -3.34 11.64
N PHE A 438 12.48 -3.48 11.10
CA PHE A 438 12.84 -3.09 9.74
C PHE A 438 12.90 -4.32 8.84
N TYR A 439 12.35 -4.20 7.64
CA TYR A 439 12.44 -5.22 6.61
C TYR A 439 12.96 -4.63 5.32
N LEU A 440 13.66 -5.43 4.53
CA LEU A 440 14.04 -5.08 3.16
C LEU A 440 13.43 -6.09 2.18
N THR A 441 12.72 -5.58 1.18
CA THR A 441 12.20 -6.38 0.07
C THR A 441 13.06 -6.19 -1.17
N GLN A 442 13.42 -7.27 -1.85
CA GLN A 442 14.14 -7.25 -3.14
C GLN A 442 13.61 -8.31 -4.10
N LEU A 443 13.62 -8.03 -5.41
CA LEU A 443 13.31 -8.99 -6.48
C LEU A 443 14.61 -9.59 -7.05
N LEU A 444 15.11 -10.63 -6.39
CA LEU A 444 16.44 -11.18 -6.69
C LEU A 444 16.42 -12.23 -7.81
N HIS A 445 15.27 -12.83 -8.09
CA HIS A 445 15.11 -13.87 -9.11
C HIS A 445 13.70 -13.83 -9.71
N GLU A 446 13.47 -14.55 -10.81
CA GLU A 446 12.19 -14.58 -11.52
C GLU A 446 11.05 -14.99 -10.57
N GLN A 447 10.11 -14.06 -10.35
CA GLN A 447 8.92 -14.23 -9.53
C GLN A 447 9.22 -14.61 -8.06
N VAL A 448 10.41 -14.25 -7.56
CA VAL A 448 10.82 -14.47 -6.16
C VAL A 448 11.29 -13.16 -5.54
N TYR A 449 10.41 -12.57 -4.74
CA TYR A 449 10.73 -11.45 -3.86
C TYR A 449 11.17 -12.01 -2.51
N THR A 450 12.30 -11.56 -1.99
CA THR A 450 12.69 -11.85 -0.61
C THR A 450 12.39 -10.63 0.24
N MET A 451 11.56 -10.80 1.27
CA MET A 451 11.32 -9.80 2.30
C MET A 451 11.97 -10.28 3.59
N ILE A 452 13.03 -9.61 4.03
CA ILE A 452 13.89 -10.09 5.12
C ILE A 452 13.85 -9.09 6.26
N GLU A 453 13.69 -9.57 7.50
CA GLU A 453 13.90 -8.76 8.70
C GLU A 453 15.39 -8.42 8.83
N ILE A 454 15.74 -7.13 8.78
CA ILE A 454 17.13 -6.65 8.82
C ILE A 454 17.52 -6.00 10.16
N GLY A 455 16.54 -5.81 11.05
CA GLY A 455 16.80 -5.22 12.36
C GLY A 455 15.53 -5.04 13.17
N HIS A 456 15.66 -5.14 14.49
CA HIS A 456 14.58 -4.91 15.44
C HIS A 456 15.10 -4.15 16.65
N LEU A 457 14.38 -3.14 17.11
CA LEU A 457 14.79 -2.25 18.20
C LEU A 457 13.62 -1.83 19.08
N THR A 458 13.89 -1.64 20.36
CA THR A 458 12.99 -0.96 21.30
C THR A 458 13.49 0.46 21.55
N PHE A 459 12.64 1.45 21.32
CA PHE A 459 12.94 2.87 21.45
C PHE A 459 12.78 3.38 22.88
N PRO A 460 13.53 4.42 23.27
CA PRO A 460 13.48 4.97 24.62
C PRO A 460 12.16 5.73 24.82
N ARG A 461 11.60 5.61 26.02
CA ARG A 461 10.34 6.27 26.40
C ARG A 461 10.56 7.67 26.97
N SER A 462 11.81 8.03 27.25
CA SER A 462 12.19 9.30 27.83
C SER A 462 13.67 9.62 27.62
N ILE A 463 14.07 10.87 27.91
CA ILE A 463 15.48 11.28 27.97
C ILE A 463 16.27 10.40 28.95
N ASN A 464 15.67 10.00 30.07
CA ASN A 464 16.31 9.17 31.08
C ASN A 464 16.66 7.76 30.59
N ASP A 465 16.00 7.28 29.53
CA ASP A 465 16.23 5.95 28.95
C ASP A 465 17.28 5.98 27.83
N LEU A 466 17.70 7.16 27.37
CA LEU A 466 18.69 7.30 26.30
C LEU A 466 20.02 6.56 26.59
N PRO A 467 20.58 6.55 27.82
CA PRO A 467 21.78 5.78 28.10
C PRO A 467 21.64 4.28 27.84
N MET A 468 20.45 3.71 28.03
CA MET A 468 20.18 2.30 27.74
C MET A 468 20.01 2.06 26.23
N PHE A 469 19.34 3.00 25.55
CA PHE A 469 19.18 2.96 24.10
C PHE A 469 20.52 3.12 23.36
N ILE A 470 21.46 3.91 23.88
CA ILE A 470 22.80 4.10 23.30
C ILE A 470 23.71 2.96 23.76
N ASN A 471 23.53 1.81 23.14
CA ASN A 471 24.41 0.64 23.22
C ASN A 471 24.86 0.24 21.80
N LEU A 472 25.94 -0.54 21.71
CA LEU A 472 26.51 -0.95 20.42
C LEU A 472 25.50 -1.70 19.55
N THR A 473 24.71 -2.62 20.11
CA THR A 473 23.68 -3.35 19.34
C THR A 473 22.73 -2.41 18.64
N THR A 474 22.12 -1.46 19.38
CA THR A 474 21.20 -0.48 18.82
C THR A 474 21.87 0.40 17.76
N LEU A 475 23.05 0.92 18.07
CA LEU A 475 23.76 1.83 17.18
C LEU A 475 24.22 1.14 15.88
N THR A 476 24.69 -0.10 15.96
CA THR A 476 25.10 -0.91 14.81
C THR A 476 23.89 -1.33 13.97
N THR A 477 22.77 -1.71 14.58
CA THR A 477 21.52 -1.98 13.84
C THR A 477 21.03 -0.74 13.07
N LEU A 478 21.00 0.44 13.70
CA LEU A 478 20.61 1.68 13.01
C LEU A 478 21.58 2.05 11.88
N LEU A 479 22.88 1.79 12.07
CA LEU A 479 23.93 2.02 11.09
C LEU A 479 23.73 1.15 9.85
N HIS A 480 23.51 -0.14 10.07
CA HIS A 480 23.23 -1.13 9.03
C HIS A 480 21.91 -0.84 8.30
N VAL A 481 20.84 -0.49 9.00
CA VAL A 481 19.56 -0.11 8.38
C VAL A 481 19.71 1.13 7.50
N SER A 482 20.43 2.16 7.98
CA SER A 482 20.64 3.39 7.21
C SER A 482 21.48 3.13 5.98
N GLU A 483 22.60 2.41 6.10
CA GLU A 483 23.46 2.06 4.97
C GLU A 483 22.69 1.23 3.94
N ALA A 484 22.01 0.16 4.36
CA ALA A 484 21.24 -0.70 3.48
C ALA A 484 20.14 0.07 2.73
N PHE A 485 19.44 0.99 3.40
CA PHE A 485 18.47 1.86 2.74
C PHE A 485 19.11 2.69 1.62
N TRP A 486 20.18 3.44 1.93
CA TRP A 486 20.78 4.34 0.96
C TRP A 486 21.48 3.61 -0.19
N ARG A 487 21.99 2.41 0.06
CA ARG A 487 22.60 1.58 -0.98
C ARG A 487 21.56 0.87 -1.83
N LEU A 488 20.54 0.25 -1.25
CA LEU A 488 19.67 -0.70 -1.95
C LEU A 488 18.31 -0.13 -2.37
N CYS A 489 17.80 0.91 -1.71
CA CYS A 489 16.49 1.48 -2.02
C CYS A 489 16.59 2.57 -3.09
N ARG A 490 16.95 2.16 -4.30
CA ARG A 490 17.17 3.02 -5.48
C ARG A 490 16.62 2.38 -6.75
N PRO A 491 16.39 3.16 -7.83
CA PRO A 491 16.12 2.59 -9.14
C PRO A 491 17.26 1.66 -9.57
N ALA A 492 16.89 0.52 -10.12
CA ALA A 492 17.82 -0.47 -10.63
C ALA A 492 18.61 0.07 -11.80
N ASP A 493 19.90 -0.30 -11.87
CA ASP A 493 20.78 0.08 -12.98
C ASP A 493 20.28 -0.49 -14.31
N ILE A 494 19.59 -1.64 -14.27
CA ILE A 494 19.01 -2.33 -15.43
C ILE A 494 17.50 -2.57 -15.17
N PRO A 495 16.63 -1.59 -15.46
CA PRO A 495 15.19 -1.70 -15.21
C PRO A 495 14.52 -2.89 -15.91
N SER A 496 15.02 -3.28 -17.09
CA SER A 496 14.50 -4.44 -17.84
C SER A 496 14.65 -5.75 -17.07
N THR A 497 15.66 -5.88 -16.21
CA THR A 497 15.84 -7.06 -15.35
C THR A 497 14.74 -7.15 -14.29
N ILE A 498 14.33 -6.03 -13.70
CA ILE A 498 13.19 -5.99 -12.79
C ILE A 498 11.92 -6.36 -13.56
N ALA A 499 11.67 -5.66 -14.68
CA ALA A 499 10.49 -5.88 -15.52
C ALA A 499 10.30 -7.36 -15.91
N SER A 500 11.37 -8.03 -16.35
CA SER A 500 11.31 -9.44 -16.77
C SER A 500 11.09 -10.44 -15.62
N ARG A 501 11.32 -10.04 -14.36
CA ARG A 501 11.21 -10.92 -13.20
C ARG A 501 9.90 -10.75 -12.43
N THR A 502 9.17 -9.65 -12.65
CA THR A 502 7.98 -9.32 -11.85
C THR A 502 6.86 -10.35 -12.00
N ILE A 503 6.02 -10.48 -10.98
CA ILE A 503 4.76 -11.22 -11.05
C ILE A 503 3.61 -10.36 -10.51
N PRO A 504 2.50 -10.18 -11.25
CA PRO A 504 1.37 -9.40 -10.73
C PRO A 504 0.76 -10.00 -9.47
N THR A 505 0.37 -9.14 -8.52
CA THR A 505 -0.42 -9.58 -7.36
C THR A 505 -1.82 -9.99 -7.82
N HIS A 506 -2.25 -11.21 -7.47
CA HIS A 506 -3.57 -11.71 -7.89
C HIS A 506 -4.70 -10.84 -7.32
N HIS A 507 -5.61 -10.36 -8.17
CA HIS A 507 -6.66 -9.40 -7.77
C HIS A 507 -7.64 -9.92 -6.71
N CYS A 508 -7.81 -11.24 -6.61
CA CYS A 508 -8.61 -11.94 -5.59
C CYS A 508 -7.82 -12.38 -4.35
N LEU A 509 -6.58 -11.93 -4.11
CA LEU A 509 -5.79 -12.36 -2.94
C LEU A 509 -6.57 -12.26 -1.63
N TYR A 510 -7.25 -11.13 -1.40
CA TYR A 510 -8.07 -10.92 -0.21
C TYR A 510 -9.31 -11.83 -0.11
N GLU A 511 -9.75 -12.45 -1.21
CA GLU A 511 -10.84 -13.43 -1.19
C GLU A 511 -10.38 -14.78 -0.62
N LEU A 512 -9.08 -15.07 -0.71
CA LEU A 512 -8.47 -16.26 -0.11
C LEU A 512 -8.25 -16.09 1.40
N ILE A 513 -8.34 -14.88 1.93
CA ILE A 513 -8.11 -14.58 3.34
C ILE A 513 -9.42 -14.67 4.13
N SER A 514 -9.39 -15.41 5.23
CA SER A 514 -10.52 -15.57 6.13
C SER A 514 -10.93 -14.22 6.73
N ILE A 515 -12.24 -13.94 6.71
CA ILE A 515 -12.83 -12.77 7.39
C ILE A 515 -12.77 -12.90 8.93
N THR A 516 -12.49 -14.09 9.45
CA THR A 516 -12.52 -14.36 10.88
C THR A 516 -11.27 -13.79 11.54
N LYS A 517 -11.48 -12.78 12.40
CA LYS A 517 -10.46 -12.24 13.30
C LYS A 517 -10.20 -13.24 14.43
N CYS A 518 -9.51 -14.34 14.13
CA CYS A 518 -9.16 -15.33 15.13
C CYS A 518 -7.96 -14.82 15.95
N SER A 519 -8.22 -14.31 17.15
CA SER A 519 -7.20 -13.83 18.08
C SER A 519 -6.50 -14.95 18.86
N THR A 520 -6.98 -16.19 18.75
CA THR A 520 -6.51 -17.34 19.54
C THR A 520 -5.48 -18.21 18.84
N ARG A 521 -5.31 -18.07 17.52
CA ARG A 521 -4.29 -18.84 16.77
C ARG A 521 -2.93 -18.16 16.89
N GLU A 522 -1.89 -18.94 17.13
CA GLU A 522 -0.53 -18.43 17.23
C GLU A 522 -0.03 -17.99 15.85
N CYS A 523 0.55 -16.79 15.80
CA CYS A 523 1.30 -16.29 14.67
C CYS A 523 2.77 -16.61 14.90
N SER A 524 3.46 -17.12 13.86
CA SER A 524 4.91 -17.37 13.94
C SER A 524 5.73 -16.08 14.00
N ILE A 525 5.17 -14.95 13.55
CA ILE A 525 5.78 -13.63 13.69
C ILE A 525 5.53 -13.11 15.10
N ARG A 526 6.63 -12.76 15.79
CA ARG A 526 6.61 -12.13 17.09
C ARG A 526 6.38 -10.63 16.90
N PHE A 527 5.30 -10.16 17.51
CA PHE A 527 5.09 -8.74 17.79
C PHE A 527 5.31 -8.54 19.29
N GLU A 528 6.17 -7.61 19.69
CA GLU A 528 6.50 -7.40 21.10
C GLU A 528 5.28 -6.94 21.93
N LYS A 529 5.26 -7.29 23.21
CA LYS A 529 4.20 -6.91 24.16
C LYS A 529 4.60 -5.71 25.00
#